data_AF-A0A1W1XXD3-F1
#
_entry.id   AF-A0A1W1XXD3-F1
#
_cell.length_a   1.000
_cell.length_b   1.000
_cell.length_c   1.000
_cell.angle_alpha   90.00
_cell.angle_beta   90.00
_cell.angle_gamma   90.00
#
_symmetry.space_group_name_H-M   'P 1'
#
loop_
_entity.id
_entity.type
_entity.pdbx_description
1 polymer ?
#
loop_
_entity_poly.entity_id
_entity_poly.type
_entity_poly.pdbx_seq_one_letter_code
_entity_poly.pdbx_strand_id
1 'polypeptide(L)'
;REKGAGFVDYMWPKPGSDKPVPKVSYVKLFQPWGWIVGSGIYVDDVKAQVNAIRLTMLLFLAALTALALVGTWLVSRSITKPITMVADGLNTSSEQVAAAAAQVSAAGQSLAEGASEQAASIEETSSALEETSSMTRQNADNANQAKSIVHQSDQDIREAKEAIEELTQAIEAISSASQETQKIIKTIDEIAFQTNLLALNAAVEAARAGEAGAGFAVVADEVRNLAMRAAEAARSTAEIIEDTVQKVERCSSLTDKTTSSFARVETGSRKIGELVEEIAAASNEQAEGIEQINKAVSELDRVVQQNAAHAEETASASNELNHQAERMREYVKALLDIVRKDNTGIDNKPSADQKVEHIRRISPE
;
A
#
# COMPACT_ATOMS: atom_id res chain seq x y z
N ARG A 1 -56.18 80.46 69.88
CA ARG A 1 -55.53 80.72 71.18
C ARG A 1 -56.45 80.20 72.27
N GLU A 2 -56.11 79.08 72.88
CA GLU A 2 -56.89 78.49 73.99
C GLU A 2 -56.16 78.78 75.31
N LYS A 3 -56.90 79.21 76.33
CA LYS A 3 -56.45 79.33 77.74
C LYS A 3 -55.19 80.19 77.97
N GLY A 4 -55.18 81.43 77.45
CA GLY A 4 -54.21 82.45 77.85
C GLY A 4 -52.75 82.19 77.46
N ALA A 5 -52.49 81.23 76.57
CA ALA A 5 -51.17 80.97 76.02
C ALA A 5 -51.25 80.76 74.49
N GLY A 6 -50.18 81.09 73.78
CA GLY A 6 -50.10 80.85 72.35
C GLY A 6 -48.84 81.39 71.69
N PHE A 7 -48.61 80.93 70.46
CA PHE A 7 -47.56 81.46 69.60
C PHE A 7 -47.99 82.80 68.99
N VAL A 8 -47.03 83.72 68.88
CA VAL A 8 -47.21 85.04 68.28
C VAL A 8 -46.02 85.32 67.39
N ASP A 9 -46.32 85.58 66.12
CA ASP A 9 -45.35 85.93 65.09
C ASP A 9 -45.30 87.46 64.99
N TYR A 10 -44.11 88.03 65.11
CA TYR A 10 -43.91 89.47 65.00
C TYR A 10 -42.47 89.78 64.57
N MET A 11 -42.24 91.01 64.11
CA MET A 11 -40.91 91.45 63.70
C MET A 11 -40.22 92.13 64.89
N TRP A 12 -39.02 91.66 65.27
CA TRP A 12 -38.27 92.24 66.38
C TRP A 12 -36.77 92.29 66.09
N PRO A 13 -36.06 93.37 66.43
CA PRO A 13 -34.62 93.45 66.28
C PRO A 13 -33.89 92.42 67.17
N LYS A 14 -32.73 91.94 66.72
CA LYS A 14 -31.81 91.14 67.56
C LYS A 14 -31.03 92.07 68.51
N PRO A 15 -30.58 91.58 69.67
CA PRO A 15 -29.69 92.36 70.53
C PRO A 15 -28.45 92.83 69.73
N GLY A 16 -28.27 94.15 69.59
CA GLY A 16 -27.18 94.76 68.81
C GLY A 16 -27.46 95.08 67.34
N SER A 17 -28.71 94.96 66.85
CA SER A 17 -29.09 95.34 65.48
C SER A 17 -30.45 96.04 65.43
N ASP A 18 -30.59 97.12 64.67
CA ASP A 18 -31.86 97.86 64.52
C ASP A 18 -32.78 97.28 63.43
N LYS A 19 -32.35 96.25 62.71
CA LYS A 19 -33.14 95.64 61.63
C LYS A 19 -34.13 94.61 62.20
N PRO A 20 -35.45 94.79 62.02
CA PRO A 20 -36.43 93.83 62.50
C PRO A 20 -36.34 92.52 61.72
N VAL A 21 -36.20 91.38 62.41
CA VAL A 21 -36.26 90.04 61.82
C VAL A 21 -37.48 89.29 62.34
N PRO A 22 -38.04 88.33 61.56
CA PRO A 22 -39.20 87.57 62.01
C PRO A 22 -38.84 86.76 63.27
N LYS A 23 -39.64 86.90 64.33
CA LYS A 23 -39.48 86.20 65.61
C LYS A 23 -40.80 85.53 65.97
N VAL A 24 -40.71 84.28 66.42
CA VAL A 24 -41.86 83.56 66.97
C VAL A 24 -41.66 83.44 68.48
N SER A 25 -42.61 83.94 69.25
CA SER A 25 -42.60 83.80 70.71
C SER A 25 -43.80 83.02 71.18
N TYR A 26 -43.59 82.08 72.11
CA TYR A 26 -44.65 81.51 72.90
C TYR A 26 -44.87 82.41 74.11
N VAL A 27 -46.03 83.04 74.17
CA VAL A 27 -46.43 83.92 75.28
C VAL A 27 -47.51 83.26 76.09
N LYS A 28 -47.35 83.28 77.40
CA LYS A 28 -48.33 82.81 78.38
C LYS A 28 -48.64 83.92 79.36
N LEU A 29 -49.93 84.16 79.56
CA LEU A 29 -50.42 85.11 80.53
C LEU A 29 -50.27 84.51 81.93
N PHE A 30 -49.52 85.21 82.78
CA PHE A 30 -49.43 84.91 84.20
C PHE A 30 -50.48 85.73 84.95
N GLN A 31 -51.66 85.13 85.09
CA GLN A 31 -52.89 85.73 85.64
C GLN A 31 -52.72 86.55 86.94
N PRO A 32 -51.95 86.13 87.97
CA PRO A 32 -52.00 86.84 89.26
C PRO A 32 -51.36 88.25 89.22
N TRP A 33 -50.57 88.58 88.19
CA TRP A 33 -49.81 89.85 88.09
C TRP A 33 -50.08 90.61 86.78
N GLY A 34 -50.96 90.08 85.91
CA GLY A 34 -51.21 90.63 84.58
C GLY A 34 -50.01 90.56 83.62
N TRP A 35 -48.95 89.82 83.96
CA TRP A 35 -47.74 89.75 83.15
C TRP A 35 -47.92 88.81 81.96
N ILE A 36 -47.34 89.20 80.82
CA ILE A 36 -47.21 88.34 79.65
C ILE A 36 -45.76 87.88 79.60
N VAL A 37 -45.51 86.63 79.95
CA VAL A 37 -44.17 86.04 79.88
C VAL A 37 -44.03 85.31 78.57
N GLY A 38 -43.03 85.71 77.78
CA GLY A 38 -42.77 85.15 76.46
C GLY A 38 -41.35 84.67 76.32
N SER A 39 -41.17 83.44 75.84
CA SER A 39 -39.89 82.97 75.31
C SER A 39 -40.01 82.85 73.80
N GLY A 40 -39.07 83.41 73.05
CA GLY A 40 -39.14 83.39 71.60
C GLY A 40 -37.80 83.25 70.91
N ILE A 41 -37.85 82.67 69.73
CA ILE A 41 -36.70 82.38 68.88
C ILE A 41 -36.81 83.16 67.58
N TYR A 42 -35.68 83.65 67.10
CA TYR A 42 -35.60 84.36 65.83
C TYR A 42 -35.65 83.35 64.68
N VAL A 43 -36.54 83.58 63.71
CA VAL A 43 -36.84 82.64 62.62
C VAL A 43 -35.71 82.60 61.60
N ASP A 44 -34.96 83.68 61.43
CA ASP A 44 -33.79 83.74 60.56
C ASP A 44 -32.62 82.87 61.10
N ASP A 45 -32.42 82.81 62.43
CA ASP A 45 -31.46 81.88 63.05
C ASP A 45 -31.88 80.42 62.84
N VAL A 46 -33.18 80.13 62.93
CA VAL A 46 -33.74 78.80 62.64
C VAL A 46 -33.64 78.48 61.15
N LYS A 47 -33.95 79.43 60.25
CA LYS A 47 -33.86 79.24 58.78
C LYS A 47 -32.42 79.09 58.30
N ALA A 48 -31.47 79.83 58.88
CA ALA A 48 -30.05 79.67 58.57
C ALA A 48 -29.54 78.28 58.97
N GLN A 49 -29.92 77.81 60.16
CA GLN A 49 -29.59 76.45 60.62
C GLN A 49 -30.30 75.37 59.78
N VAL A 50 -31.59 75.53 59.48
CA VAL A 50 -32.36 74.60 58.63
C VAL A 50 -31.82 74.57 57.20
N ASN A 51 -31.43 75.70 56.62
CA ASN A 51 -30.82 75.74 55.29
C ASN A 51 -29.42 75.11 55.28
N ALA A 52 -28.62 75.31 56.33
CA ALA A 52 -27.34 74.62 56.50
C ALA A 52 -27.52 73.10 56.62
N ILE A 53 -28.47 72.64 57.44
CA ILE A 53 -28.84 71.22 57.59
C ILE A 53 -29.41 70.65 56.27
N ARG A 54 -30.21 71.43 55.54
CA ARG A 54 -30.77 71.04 54.22
C ARG A 54 -29.67 70.89 53.17
N LEU A 55 -28.71 71.81 53.13
CA LEU A 55 -27.58 71.74 52.20
C LEU A 55 -26.68 70.54 52.52
N THR A 56 -26.39 70.26 53.79
CA THR A 56 -25.62 69.07 54.17
C THR A 56 -26.36 67.77 53.87
N MET A 57 -27.69 67.70 54.09
CA MET A 57 -28.50 66.55 53.68
C MET A 57 -28.51 66.34 52.16
N LEU A 58 -28.61 67.42 51.36
CA LEU A 58 -28.57 67.34 49.90
C LEU A 58 -27.18 66.93 49.38
N LEU A 59 -26.10 67.45 49.97
CA LEU A 59 -24.74 67.05 49.63
C LEU A 59 -24.48 65.58 50.01
N PHE A 60 -24.99 65.13 51.15
CA PHE A 60 -24.89 63.72 51.55
C PHE A 60 -25.67 62.80 50.61
N LEU A 61 -26.90 63.18 50.23
CA LEU A 61 -27.70 62.42 49.26
C LEU A 61 -27.03 62.40 47.88
N ALA A 62 -26.53 63.55 47.41
CA ALA A 62 -25.80 63.64 46.15
C ALA A 62 -24.53 62.77 46.18
N ALA A 63 -23.77 62.80 47.27
CA ALA A 63 -22.60 61.95 47.46
C ALA A 63 -22.96 60.46 47.47
N LEU A 64 -24.07 60.07 48.12
CA LEU A 64 -24.59 58.70 48.10
C LEU A 64 -24.98 58.25 46.69
N THR A 65 -25.68 59.09 45.93
CA THR A 65 -26.05 58.78 44.54
C THR A 65 -24.83 58.71 43.62
N ALA A 66 -23.86 59.61 43.80
CA ALA A 66 -22.61 59.58 43.03
C ALA A 66 -21.80 58.33 43.36
N LEU A 67 -21.71 57.93 44.63
CA LEU A 67 -21.06 56.70 45.07
C LEU A 67 -21.75 55.47 44.48
N ALA A 68 -23.09 55.44 44.45
CA ALA A 68 -23.85 54.36 43.85
C ALA A 68 -23.63 54.27 42.33
N LEU A 69 -23.63 55.40 41.62
CA LEU A 69 -23.33 55.44 40.18
C LEU A 69 -21.90 55.00 39.86
N VAL A 70 -20.92 55.47 40.64
CA VAL A 70 -19.52 55.04 40.51
C VAL A 70 -19.38 53.55 40.83
N GLY A 71 -20.09 53.06 41.85
CA GLY A 71 -20.16 51.63 42.19
C GLY A 71 -20.71 50.80 41.04
N THR A 72 -21.88 51.16 40.49
CA THR A 72 -22.48 50.48 39.34
C THR A 72 -21.59 50.55 38.09
N TRP A 73 -20.94 51.68 37.83
CA TRP A 73 -19.99 51.82 36.72
C TRP A 73 -18.74 50.97 36.90
N LEU A 74 -18.18 50.93 38.11
CA LEU A 74 -17.02 50.09 38.44
C LEU A 74 -17.37 48.60 38.33
N VAL A 75 -18.51 48.19 38.88
CA VAL A 75 -19.01 46.81 38.80
C VAL A 75 -19.25 46.42 37.34
N SER A 76 -20.00 47.24 36.58
CA SER A 76 -20.23 47.03 35.14
C SER A 76 -18.91 46.93 34.37
N ARG A 77 -17.97 47.85 34.58
CA ARG A 77 -16.66 47.81 33.90
C ARG A 77 -15.78 46.64 34.33
N SER A 78 -15.83 46.23 35.60
CA SER A 78 -15.04 45.13 36.15
C SER A 78 -15.54 43.75 35.74
N ILE A 79 -16.84 43.63 35.44
CA ILE A 79 -17.48 42.36 35.05
C ILE A 79 -17.56 42.24 33.52
N THR A 80 -18.00 43.29 32.83
CA THR A 80 -18.20 43.27 31.38
C THR A 80 -16.90 43.02 30.63
N LYS A 81 -15.80 43.68 31.00
CA LYS A 81 -14.52 43.56 30.28
C LYS A 81 -13.94 42.13 30.29
N PRO A 82 -13.80 41.45 31.45
CA PRO A 82 -13.33 40.07 31.48
C PRO A 82 -14.28 39.11 30.76
N ILE A 83 -15.61 39.28 30.91
CA ILE A 83 -16.58 38.40 30.23
C ILE A 83 -16.48 38.56 28.72
N THR A 84 -16.40 39.79 28.19
CA THR A 84 -16.21 40.00 26.75
C THR A 84 -14.90 39.41 26.24
N MET A 85 -13.81 39.52 27.01
CA MET A 85 -12.52 38.96 26.63
C MET A 85 -12.56 37.43 26.57
N VAL A 86 -13.15 36.78 27.58
CA VAL A 86 -13.30 35.32 27.62
C VAL A 86 -14.27 34.85 26.52
N ALA A 87 -15.36 35.58 26.29
CA ALA A 87 -16.32 35.29 25.23
C ALA A 87 -15.68 35.37 23.83
N ASP A 88 -14.92 36.42 23.54
CA ASP A 88 -14.19 36.55 22.26
C ASP A 88 -13.14 35.43 22.11
N GLY A 89 -12.43 35.09 23.20
CA GLY A 89 -11.52 33.94 23.24
C GLY A 89 -12.23 32.61 22.92
N LEU A 90 -13.36 32.33 23.58
CA LEU A 90 -14.17 31.13 23.33
C LEU A 90 -14.74 31.09 21.91
N ASN A 91 -15.18 32.23 21.36
CA ASN A 91 -15.62 32.29 19.96
C ASN A 91 -14.49 31.89 19.01
N THR A 92 -13.29 32.42 19.23
CA THR A 92 -12.10 32.15 18.42
C THR A 92 -11.65 30.68 18.56
N SER A 93 -11.66 30.13 19.78
CA SER A 93 -11.33 28.71 20.00
C SER A 93 -12.38 27.80 19.37
N SER A 94 -13.67 28.15 19.43
CA SER A 94 -14.73 27.38 18.76
C SER A 94 -14.58 27.42 17.24
N GLU A 95 -14.19 28.57 16.67
CA GLU A 95 -13.84 28.70 15.24
C GLU A 95 -12.73 27.74 14.84
N GLN A 96 -11.67 27.68 15.63
CA GLN A 96 -10.53 26.81 15.39
C GLN A 96 -10.91 25.34 15.53
N VAL A 97 -11.72 24.98 16.52
CA VAL A 97 -12.20 23.59 16.73
C VAL A 97 -13.08 23.16 15.55
N ALA A 98 -14.03 24.00 15.12
CA ALA A 98 -14.88 23.71 13.97
C ALA A 98 -14.05 23.51 12.68
N ALA A 99 -13.08 24.41 12.43
CA ALA A 99 -12.20 24.31 11.27
C ALA A 99 -11.33 23.03 11.31
N ALA A 100 -10.73 22.72 12.46
CA ALA A 100 -9.93 21.52 12.64
C ALA A 100 -10.77 20.24 12.49
N ALA A 101 -11.98 20.23 13.05
CA ALA A 101 -12.92 19.13 12.91
C ALA A 101 -13.31 18.91 11.44
N ALA A 102 -13.63 19.97 10.69
CA ALA A 102 -13.92 19.86 9.26
C ALA A 102 -12.73 19.28 8.46
N GLN A 103 -11.49 19.69 8.79
CA GLN A 103 -10.29 19.14 8.17
C GLN A 103 -10.07 17.66 8.50
N VAL A 104 -10.25 17.26 9.77
CA VAL A 104 -10.11 15.86 10.19
C VAL A 104 -11.21 15.00 9.55
N SER A 105 -12.44 15.52 9.44
CA SER A 105 -13.52 14.81 8.74
C SER A 105 -13.21 14.58 7.26
N ALA A 106 -12.68 15.60 6.57
CA ALA A 106 -12.27 15.47 5.18
C ALA A 106 -11.13 14.45 5.02
N ALA A 107 -10.14 14.49 5.92
CA ALA A 107 -9.05 13.51 5.93
C ALA A 107 -9.55 12.08 6.20
N GLY A 108 -10.52 11.91 7.11
CA GLY A 108 -11.20 10.64 7.34
C GLY A 108 -11.88 10.13 6.08
N GLN A 109 -12.66 10.96 5.39
CA GLN A 109 -13.32 10.55 4.15
C GLN A 109 -12.31 10.11 3.06
N SER A 110 -11.23 10.86 2.88
CA SER A 110 -10.17 10.48 1.93
C SER A 110 -9.45 9.18 2.33
N LEU A 111 -9.26 8.93 3.63
CA LEU A 111 -8.69 7.68 4.12
C LEU A 111 -9.62 6.49 3.85
N ALA A 112 -10.95 6.66 4.03
CA ALA A 112 -11.93 5.62 3.72
C ALA A 112 -11.97 5.30 2.21
N GLU A 113 -11.88 6.32 1.35
CA GLU A 113 -11.79 6.16 -0.10
C GLU A 113 -10.50 5.44 -0.50
N GLY A 114 -9.35 5.87 0.04
CA GLY A 114 -8.06 5.19 -0.18
C GLY A 114 -8.03 3.75 0.34
N ALA A 115 -8.68 3.46 1.47
CA ALA A 115 -8.83 2.09 1.96
C ALA A 115 -9.68 1.24 1.01
N SER A 116 -10.73 1.81 0.39
CA SER A 116 -11.55 1.10 -0.60
C SER A 116 -10.76 0.78 -1.88
N GLU A 117 -9.93 1.72 -2.36
CA GLU A 117 -9.02 1.47 -3.49
C GLU A 117 -7.96 0.42 -3.17
N GLN A 118 -7.43 0.43 -1.94
CA GLN A 118 -6.50 -0.60 -1.46
C GLN A 118 -7.16 -1.98 -1.40
N ALA A 119 -8.41 -2.07 -0.94
CA ALA A 119 -9.15 -3.32 -0.90
C ALA A 119 -9.29 -3.94 -2.30
N ALA A 120 -9.66 -3.13 -3.30
CA ALA A 120 -9.72 -3.58 -4.70
C ALA A 120 -8.36 -4.07 -5.21
N SER A 121 -7.27 -3.36 -4.88
CA SER A 121 -5.90 -3.75 -5.25
C SER A 121 -5.47 -5.07 -4.59
N ILE A 122 -5.89 -5.29 -3.35
CA ILE A 122 -5.66 -6.54 -2.60
C ILE A 122 -6.42 -7.70 -3.22
N GLU A 123 -7.65 -7.49 -3.68
CA GLU A 123 -8.46 -8.52 -4.34
C GLU A 123 -7.86 -8.96 -5.68
N GLU A 124 -7.36 -8.00 -6.48
CA GLU A 124 -6.60 -8.29 -7.71
C GLU A 124 -5.30 -9.03 -7.42
N THR A 125 -4.55 -8.59 -6.39
CA THR A 125 -3.32 -9.25 -5.95
C THR A 125 -3.58 -10.69 -5.48
N SER A 126 -4.68 -10.90 -4.74
CA SER A 126 -5.08 -12.23 -4.26
C SER A 126 -5.39 -13.16 -5.43
N SER A 127 -6.15 -12.67 -6.43
CA SER A 127 -6.47 -13.43 -7.64
C SER A 127 -5.21 -13.81 -8.43
N ALA A 128 -4.26 -12.87 -8.59
CA ALA A 128 -2.98 -13.13 -9.25
C ALA A 128 -2.12 -14.14 -8.47
N LEU A 129 -2.18 -14.13 -7.13
CA LEU A 129 -1.48 -15.10 -6.29
C LEU A 129 -2.09 -16.50 -6.39
N GLU A 130 -3.41 -16.63 -6.51
CA GLU A 130 -4.06 -17.92 -6.74
C GLU A 130 -3.65 -18.51 -8.10
N GLU A 131 -3.65 -17.68 -9.15
CA GLU A 131 -3.18 -18.09 -10.48
C GLU A 131 -1.70 -18.51 -10.44
N THR A 132 -0.86 -17.70 -9.79
CA THR A 132 0.58 -18.01 -9.62
C THR A 132 0.78 -19.30 -8.82
N SER A 133 0.01 -19.52 -7.75
CA SER A 133 0.06 -20.75 -6.95
C SER A 133 -0.28 -21.98 -7.80
N SER A 134 -1.35 -21.89 -8.60
CA SER A 134 -1.75 -22.95 -9.53
C SER A 134 -0.65 -23.25 -10.56
N MET A 135 -0.09 -22.21 -11.18
CA MET A 135 1.00 -22.36 -12.15
C MET A 135 2.26 -22.98 -11.55
N THR A 136 2.65 -22.55 -10.34
CA THR A 136 3.80 -23.10 -9.63
C THR A 136 3.60 -24.58 -9.31
N ARG A 137 2.40 -24.98 -8.87
CA ARG A 137 2.08 -26.39 -8.64
C ARG A 137 2.11 -27.21 -9.92
N GLN A 138 1.57 -26.66 -11.01
CA GLN A 138 1.63 -27.29 -12.33
C GLN A 138 3.08 -27.43 -12.83
N ASN A 139 3.95 -26.46 -12.56
CA ASN A 139 5.37 -26.54 -12.90
C ASN A 139 6.08 -27.68 -12.14
N ALA A 140 5.79 -27.84 -10.85
CA ALA A 140 6.31 -28.95 -10.05
C ALA A 140 5.86 -30.31 -10.60
N ASP A 141 4.58 -30.44 -10.97
CA ASP A 141 4.03 -31.67 -11.56
C ASP A 141 4.64 -31.96 -12.95
N ASN A 142 4.78 -30.93 -13.80
CA ASN A 142 5.42 -31.06 -15.11
C ASN A 142 6.90 -31.47 -14.98
N ALA A 143 7.61 -30.93 -13.99
CA ALA A 143 8.99 -31.32 -13.70
C ALA A 143 9.06 -32.79 -13.26
N ASN A 144 8.15 -33.25 -12.39
CA ASN A 144 8.09 -34.66 -12.00
C ASN A 144 7.80 -35.58 -13.20
N GLN A 145 6.91 -35.18 -14.12
CA GLN A 145 6.66 -35.93 -15.35
C GLN A 145 7.90 -35.97 -16.25
N ALA A 146 8.58 -34.83 -16.44
CA ALA A 146 9.82 -34.76 -17.20
C ALA A 146 10.92 -35.67 -16.60
N LYS A 147 11.01 -35.74 -15.26
CA LYS A 147 11.95 -36.64 -14.56
C LYS A 147 11.69 -38.11 -14.91
N SER A 148 10.42 -38.52 -14.98
CA SER A 148 10.05 -39.88 -15.40
C SER A 148 10.44 -40.15 -16.86
N ILE A 149 10.27 -39.18 -17.76
CA ILE A 149 10.63 -39.31 -19.17
C ILE A 149 12.15 -39.43 -19.34
N VAL A 150 12.92 -38.64 -18.58
CA VAL A 150 14.39 -38.73 -18.57
C VAL A 150 14.85 -40.10 -18.07
N HIS A 151 14.23 -40.63 -17.02
CA HIS A 151 14.54 -41.97 -16.52
C HIS A 151 14.24 -43.07 -17.55
N GLN A 152 13.11 -42.97 -18.26
CA GLN A 152 12.81 -43.89 -19.36
C GLN A 152 13.84 -43.76 -20.50
N SER A 153 14.18 -42.53 -20.89
CA SER A 153 15.17 -42.28 -21.94
C SER A 153 16.55 -42.85 -21.59
N ASP A 154 16.93 -42.80 -20.31
CA ASP A 154 18.16 -43.39 -19.79
C ASP A 154 18.15 -44.93 -19.88
N GLN A 155 16.99 -45.57 -19.71
CA GLN A 155 16.83 -47.00 -19.98
C GLN A 155 16.97 -47.31 -21.49
N ASP A 156 16.28 -46.55 -22.35
CA ASP A 156 16.33 -46.77 -23.80
C ASP A 156 17.76 -46.58 -24.35
N ILE A 157 18.53 -45.64 -23.79
CA ILE A 157 19.95 -45.42 -24.13
C ILE A 157 20.81 -46.62 -23.72
N ARG A 158 20.56 -47.23 -22.56
CA ARG A 158 21.27 -48.44 -22.13
C ARG A 158 21.01 -49.61 -23.08
N GLU A 159 19.74 -49.87 -23.41
CA GLU A 159 19.37 -50.94 -24.34
C GLU A 159 19.99 -50.71 -25.73
N ALA A 160 20.01 -49.46 -26.23
CA ALA A 160 20.67 -49.12 -27.47
C ALA A 160 22.19 -49.35 -27.43
N LYS A 161 22.84 -49.09 -26.29
CA LYS A 161 24.27 -49.32 -26.09
C LYS A 161 24.61 -50.81 -26.12
N GLU A 162 23.82 -51.64 -25.43
CA GLU A 162 23.98 -53.11 -25.45
C GLU A 162 23.87 -53.65 -26.88
N ALA A 163 22.87 -53.21 -27.65
CA ALA A 163 22.71 -53.60 -29.05
C ALA A 163 23.90 -53.18 -29.94
N ILE A 164 24.52 -52.02 -29.68
CA ILE A 164 25.71 -51.56 -30.41
C ILE A 164 26.95 -52.36 -30.02
N GLU A 165 27.08 -52.77 -28.76
CA GLU A 165 28.16 -53.67 -28.32
C GLU A 165 28.06 -55.04 -29.01
N GLU A 166 26.87 -55.61 -29.13
CA GLU A 166 26.62 -56.83 -29.91
C GLU A 166 26.96 -56.63 -31.40
N LEU A 167 26.56 -55.50 -32.00
CA LEU A 167 26.87 -55.17 -33.38
C LEU A 167 28.39 -55.05 -33.61
N THR A 168 29.11 -54.44 -32.67
CA THR A 168 30.57 -54.31 -32.71
C THR A 168 31.24 -55.69 -32.74
N GLN A 169 30.80 -56.61 -31.86
CA GLN A 169 31.30 -57.98 -31.82
C GLN A 169 31.03 -58.73 -33.14
N ALA A 170 29.84 -58.56 -33.73
CA ALA A 170 29.50 -59.17 -35.00
C ALA A 170 30.37 -58.65 -36.15
N ILE A 171 30.65 -57.35 -36.20
CA ILE A 171 31.54 -56.71 -37.18
C ILE A 171 32.97 -57.23 -37.04
N GLU A 172 33.48 -57.35 -35.81
CA GLU A 172 34.81 -57.94 -35.55
C GLU A 172 34.89 -59.40 -36.01
N ALA A 173 33.87 -60.21 -35.74
CA ALA A 173 33.81 -61.59 -36.19
C ALA A 173 33.78 -61.69 -37.73
N ILE A 174 33.02 -60.83 -38.42
CA ILE A 174 32.99 -60.77 -39.88
C ILE A 174 34.36 -60.35 -40.43
N SER A 175 35.00 -59.34 -39.83
CA SER A 175 36.34 -58.88 -40.23
C SER A 175 37.36 -60.02 -40.16
N SER A 176 37.37 -60.76 -39.04
CA SER A 176 38.25 -61.91 -38.85
C SER A 176 37.98 -63.02 -39.88
N ALA A 177 36.70 -63.36 -40.11
CA ALA A 177 36.31 -64.36 -41.11
C ALA A 177 36.69 -63.95 -42.54
N SER A 178 36.54 -62.67 -42.90
CA SER A 178 36.95 -62.15 -44.20
C SER A 178 38.46 -62.20 -44.40
N GLN A 179 39.25 -61.86 -43.39
CA GLN A 179 40.72 -61.99 -43.42
C GLN A 179 41.16 -63.44 -43.59
N GLU A 180 40.50 -64.39 -42.91
CA GLU A 180 40.81 -65.81 -43.05
C GLU A 180 40.43 -66.33 -44.43
N THR A 181 39.29 -65.90 -44.97
CA THR A 181 38.87 -66.20 -46.34
C THR A 181 39.88 -65.68 -47.36
N GLN A 182 40.41 -64.46 -47.16
CA GLN A 182 41.44 -63.89 -48.04
C GLN A 182 42.71 -64.76 -48.08
N LYS A 183 43.14 -65.31 -46.93
CA LYS A 183 44.29 -66.25 -46.88
C LYS A 183 43.99 -67.53 -47.66
N ILE A 184 42.79 -68.11 -47.51
CA ILE A 184 42.38 -69.31 -48.24
C ILE A 184 42.40 -69.07 -49.75
N ILE A 185 41.85 -67.95 -50.21
CA ILE A 185 41.85 -67.59 -51.64
C ILE A 185 43.27 -67.43 -52.17
N LYS A 186 44.18 -66.83 -51.39
CA LYS A 186 45.60 -66.74 -51.76
C LYS A 186 46.24 -68.11 -51.92
N THR A 187 45.97 -69.05 -51.00
CA THR A 187 46.43 -70.44 -51.14
C THR A 187 45.84 -71.13 -52.36
N ILE A 188 44.58 -70.86 -52.72
CA ILE A 188 43.96 -71.41 -53.94
C ILE A 188 44.66 -70.88 -55.21
N ASP A 189 44.99 -69.58 -55.27
CA ASP A 189 45.75 -69.01 -56.38
C ASP A 189 47.15 -69.65 -56.50
N GLU A 190 47.83 -69.89 -55.37
CA GLU A 190 49.10 -70.61 -55.32
C GLU A 190 48.99 -72.06 -55.84
N ILE A 191 47.93 -72.80 -55.45
CA ILE A 191 47.66 -74.16 -55.94
C ILE A 191 47.37 -74.14 -57.45
N ALA A 192 46.56 -73.18 -57.93
CA ALA A 192 46.26 -73.03 -59.34
C ALA A 192 47.53 -72.76 -60.16
N PHE A 193 48.42 -71.89 -59.66
CA PHE A 193 49.71 -71.61 -60.28
C PHE A 193 50.63 -72.84 -60.32
N GLN A 194 50.74 -73.59 -59.22
CA GLN A 194 51.51 -74.85 -59.17
C GLN A 194 50.95 -75.90 -60.14
N THR A 195 49.62 -76.01 -60.22
CA THR A 195 48.94 -76.94 -61.14
C THR A 195 49.21 -76.58 -62.60
N ASN A 196 49.21 -75.28 -62.92
CA ASN A 196 49.56 -74.78 -64.24
C ASN A 196 51.02 -75.11 -64.63
N LEU A 197 51.97 -75.01 -63.68
CA LEU A 197 53.37 -75.39 -63.89
C LEU A 197 53.54 -76.91 -64.09
N LEU A 198 52.83 -77.73 -63.29
CA LEU A 198 52.81 -79.19 -63.44
C LEU A 198 52.25 -79.61 -64.81
N ALA A 199 51.15 -78.99 -65.22
CA ALA A 199 50.53 -79.23 -66.53
C ALA A 199 51.45 -78.84 -67.68
N LEU A 200 52.17 -77.71 -67.57
CA LEU A 200 53.18 -77.30 -68.54
C LEU A 200 54.31 -78.33 -68.65
N ASN A 201 54.84 -78.81 -67.51
CA ASN A 201 55.86 -79.86 -67.49
C ASN A 201 55.36 -81.16 -68.12
N ALA A 202 54.11 -81.55 -67.85
CA ALA A 202 53.49 -82.73 -68.45
C ALA A 202 53.30 -82.58 -69.96
N ALA A 203 52.90 -81.39 -70.45
CA ALA A 203 52.76 -81.11 -71.88
C ALA A 203 54.13 -81.18 -72.59
N VAL A 204 55.20 -80.69 -71.96
CA VAL A 204 56.58 -80.78 -72.48
C VAL A 204 57.02 -82.25 -72.56
N GLU A 205 56.80 -83.05 -71.52
CA GLU A 205 57.20 -84.46 -71.51
C GLU A 205 56.35 -85.31 -72.47
N ALA A 206 55.06 -84.98 -72.64
CA ALA A 206 54.19 -85.58 -73.66
C ALA A 206 54.66 -85.27 -75.09
N ALA A 207 55.09 -84.03 -75.36
CA ALA A 207 55.70 -83.66 -76.64
C ALA A 207 57.02 -84.41 -76.88
N ARG A 208 57.79 -84.67 -75.81
CA ARG A 208 59.05 -85.42 -75.86
C ARG A 208 58.84 -86.92 -76.17
N ALA A 209 57.71 -87.49 -75.77
CA ALA A 209 57.34 -88.88 -76.04
C ALA A 209 56.77 -89.13 -77.46
N GLY A 210 56.58 -88.09 -78.28
CA GLY A 210 56.13 -88.20 -79.66
C GLY A 210 54.71 -88.77 -79.80
N GLU A 211 54.49 -89.68 -80.76
CA GLU A 211 53.19 -90.30 -81.05
C GLU A 211 52.56 -91.01 -79.83
N ALA A 212 53.38 -91.59 -78.94
CA ALA A 212 52.90 -92.26 -77.73
C ALA A 212 52.37 -91.29 -76.65
N GLY A 213 52.77 -90.02 -76.72
CA GLY A 213 52.38 -88.97 -75.76
C GLY A 213 51.18 -88.13 -76.18
N ALA A 214 50.65 -88.31 -77.41
CA ALA A 214 49.63 -87.43 -77.98
C ALA A 214 48.35 -87.34 -77.11
N GLY A 215 47.89 -88.47 -76.54
CA GLY A 215 46.74 -88.48 -75.62
C GLY A 215 47.02 -87.76 -74.29
N PHE A 216 48.24 -87.86 -73.78
CA PHE A 216 48.67 -87.17 -72.56
C PHE A 216 48.84 -85.66 -72.77
N ALA A 217 49.28 -85.23 -73.96
CA ALA A 217 49.41 -83.81 -74.30
C ALA A 217 48.06 -83.08 -74.23
N VAL A 218 46.99 -83.70 -74.75
CA VAL A 218 45.63 -83.12 -74.69
C VAL A 218 45.15 -82.97 -73.25
N VAL A 219 45.37 -83.99 -72.41
CA VAL A 219 45.02 -83.91 -70.98
C VAL A 219 45.82 -82.83 -70.27
N ALA A 220 47.12 -82.71 -70.56
CA ALA A 220 47.97 -81.68 -69.98
C ALA A 220 47.51 -80.26 -70.36
N ASP A 221 47.14 -80.02 -71.61
CA ASP A 221 46.57 -78.73 -72.05
C ASP A 221 45.23 -78.42 -71.37
N GLU A 222 44.36 -79.42 -71.20
CA GLU A 222 43.07 -79.24 -70.51
C GLU A 222 43.27 -78.92 -69.01
N VAL A 223 44.18 -79.62 -68.33
CA VAL A 223 44.54 -79.33 -66.93
C VAL A 223 45.15 -77.93 -66.82
N ARG A 224 45.99 -77.52 -67.78
CA ARG A 224 46.57 -76.18 -67.83
C ARG A 224 45.48 -75.11 -67.94
N ASN A 225 44.51 -75.33 -68.84
CA ASN A 225 43.39 -74.42 -69.04
C ASN A 225 42.52 -74.32 -67.78
N LEU A 226 42.21 -75.45 -67.14
CA LEU A 226 41.48 -75.49 -65.88
C LEU A 226 42.21 -74.73 -64.76
N ALA A 227 43.54 -74.90 -64.66
CA ALA A 227 44.37 -74.20 -63.68
C ALA A 227 44.37 -72.68 -63.90
N MET A 228 44.45 -72.20 -65.15
CA MET A 228 44.34 -70.77 -65.46
C MET A 228 42.96 -70.22 -65.08
N ARG A 229 41.87 -70.94 -65.38
CA ARG A 229 40.51 -70.54 -64.99
C ARG A 229 40.34 -70.50 -63.47
N ALA A 230 40.95 -71.43 -62.74
CA ALA A 230 40.93 -71.44 -61.28
C ALA A 230 41.68 -70.22 -60.69
N ALA A 231 42.84 -69.87 -61.23
CA ALA A 231 43.59 -68.69 -60.82
C ALA A 231 42.82 -67.38 -61.08
N GLU A 232 42.16 -67.27 -62.24
CA GLU A 232 41.32 -66.12 -62.57
C GLU A 232 40.12 -65.99 -61.60
N ALA A 233 39.43 -67.09 -61.31
CA ALA A 233 38.34 -67.12 -60.33
C ALA A 233 38.83 -66.79 -58.91
N ALA A 234 40.01 -67.28 -58.52
CA ALA A 234 40.63 -66.96 -57.23
C ALA A 234 40.91 -65.46 -57.11
N ARG A 235 41.51 -64.82 -58.14
CA ARG A 235 41.75 -63.36 -58.13
C ARG A 235 40.47 -62.54 -58.07
N SER A 236 39.47 -62.90 -58.87
CA SER A 236 38.17 -62.20 -58.82
C SER A 236 37.53 -62.32 -57.43
N THR A 237 37.64 -63.49 -56.79
CA THR A 237 37.15 -63.67 -55.42
C THR A 237 37.99 -62.86 -54.41
N ALA A 238 39.31 -62.78 -54.60
CA ALA A 238 40.20 -62.00 -53.74
C ALA A 238 39.83 -60.51 -53.76
N GLU A 239 39.53 -59.95 -54.94
CA GLU A 239 39.08 -58.55 -55.09
C GLU A 239 37.77 -58.30 -54.34
N ILE A 240 36.78 -59.22 -54.42
CA ILE A 240 35.50 -59.10 -53.70
C ILE A 240 35.72 -59.16 -52.18
N ILE A 241 36.62 -60.04 -51.71
CA ILE A 241 36.94 -60.16 -50.29
C ILE A 241 37.68 -58.92 -49.79
N GLU A 242 38.61 -58.36 -50.57
CA GLU A 242 39.30 -57.11 -50.23
C GLU A 242 38.32 -55.94 -50.11
N ASP A 243 37.40 -55.78 -51.07
CA ASP A 243 36.33 -54.77 -50.99
C ASP A 243 35.42 -55.00 -49.77
N THR A 244 35.13 -56.26 -49.43
CA THR A 244 34.35 -56.60 -48.23
C THR A 244 35.07 -56.19 -46.95
N VAL A 245 36.38 -56.45 -46.84
CA VAL A 245 37.19 -56.03 -45.68
C VAL A 245 37.17 -54.51 -45.51
N GLN A 246 37.33 -53.75 -46.60
CA GLN A 246 37.27 -52.28 -46.56
C GLN A 246 35.88 -51.77 -46.09
N LYS A 247 34.80 -52.40 -46.55
CA LYS A 247 33.43 -52.07 -46.11
C LYS A 247 33.20 -52.38 -44.63
N VAL A 248 33.76 -53.48 -44.12
CA VAL A 248 33.69 -53.87 -42.71
C VAL A 248 34.47 -52.90 -41.83
N GLU A 249 35.68 -52.48 -42.22
CA GLU A 249 36.45 -51.43 -41.52
C GLU A 249 35.67 -50.12 -41.44
N ARG A 250 35.03 -49.72 -42.54
CA ARG A 250 34.18 -48.53 -42.56
C ARG A 250 32.97 -48.68 -41.62
N CYS A 251 32.36 -49.86 -41.54
CA CYS A 251 31.27 -50.15 -40.60
C CYS A 251 31.75 -50.08 -39.14
N SER A 252 32.93 -50.62 -38.84
CA SER A 252 33.55 -50.52 -37.50
C SER A 252 33.72 -49.05 -37.10
N SER A 253 34.32 -48.22 -37.96
CA SER A 253 34.49 -46.78 -37.67
C SER A 253 33.16 -46.03 -37.47
N LEU A 254 32.10 -46.38 -38.22
CA LEU A 254 30.77 -45.80 -38.03
C LEU A 254 30.15 -46.23 -36.71
N THR A 255 30.36 -47.48 -36.30
CA THR A 255 29.88 -48.02 -35.03
C THR A 255 30.55 -47.31 -33.86
N ASP A 256 31.88 -47.12 -33.89
CA ASP A 256 32.62 -46.35 -32.88
C ASP A 256 32.11 -44.90 -32.71
N LYS A 257 31.83 -44.24 -33.84
CA LYS A 257 31.22 -42.89 -33.83
C LYS A 257 29.82 -42.90 -33.23
N THR A 258 29.05 -43.96 -33.47
CA THR A 258 27.70 -44.14 -32.95
C THR A 258 27.75 -44.35 -31.43
N THR A 259 28.61 -45.23 -30.94
CA THR A 259 28.89 -45.44 -29.50
C THR A 259 29.26 -44.13 -28.80
N SER A 260 30.19 -43.37 -29.40
CA SER A 260 30.61 -42.07 -28.87
C SER A 260 29.47 -41.04 -28.83
N SER A 261 28.51 -41.14 -29.76
CA SER A 261 27.35 -40.25 -29.82
C SER A 261 26.32 -40.59 -28.75
N PHE A 262 26.04 -41.88 -28.52
CA PHE A 262 25.18 -42.32 -27.42
C PHE A 262 25.75 -41.93 -26.05
N ALA A 263 27.07 -42.02 -25.84
CA ALA A 263 27.70 -41.56 -24.60
C ALA A 263 27.47 -40.05 -24.33
N ARG A 264 27.42 -39.22 -25.38
CA ARG A 264 27.07 -37.79 -25.24
C ARG A 264 25.60 -37.60 -24.92
N VAL A 265 24.71 -38.40 -25.53
CA VAL A 265 23.27 -38.37 -25.24
C VAL A 265 22.99 -38.80 -23.79
N GLU A 266 23.64 -39.85 -23.30
CA GLU A 266 23.59 -40.30 -21.90
C GLU A 266 23.99 -39.17 -20.93
N THR A 267 25.13 -38.52 -21.19
CA THR A 267 25.59 -37.39 -20.38
C THR A 267 24.60 -36.22 -20.41
N GLY A 268 24.02 -35.92 -21.58
CA GLY A 268 23.01 -34.89 -21.75
C GLY A 268 21.71 -35.21 -21.01
N SER A 269 21.25 -36.46 -21.10
CA SER A 269 20.04 -36.94 -20.42
C SER A 269 20.17 -36.82 -18.90
N ARG A 270 21.31 -37.24 -18.33
CA ARG A 270 21.59 -37.07 -16.90
C ARG A 270 21.52 -35.62 -16.48
N LYS A 271 22.11 -34.71 -17.25
CA LYS A 271 22.11 -33.27 -16.95
C LYS A 271 20.71 -32.65 -17.04
N ILE A 272 19.87 -33.12 -17.98
CA ILE A 272 18.46 -32.72 -18.02
C ILE A 272 17.74 -33.21 -16.76
N GLY A 273 18.00 -34.44 -16.32
CA GLY A 273 17.44 -34.98 -15.08
C GLY A 273 17.75 -34.12 -13.85
N GLU A 274 19.01 -33.71 -13.71
CA GLU A 274 19.47 -32.80 -12.64
C GLU A 274 18.73 -31.45 -12.68
N LEU A 275 18.65 -30.81 -13.85
CA LEU A 275 17.95 -29.53 -14.02
C LEU A 275 16.45 -29.64 -13.71
N VAL A 276 15.82 -30.73 -14.12
CA VAL A 276 14.40 -30.98 -13.85
C VAL A 276 14.15 -31.18 -12.35
N GLU A 277 15.06 -31.84 -11.64
CA GLU A 277 15.01 -31.99 -10.19
C GLU A 277 15.16 -30.64 -9.47
N GLU A 278 16.06 -29.77 -9.94
CA GLU A 278 16.19 -28.40 -9.44
C GLU A 278 14.92 -27.57 -9.69
N ILE A 279 14.29 -27.70 -10.87
CA ILE A 279 13.02 -27.01 -11.17
C ILE A 279 11.90 -27.49 -10.25
N ALA A 280 11.79 -28.80 -9.99
CA ALA A 280 10.80 -29.36 -9.09
C ALA A 280 10.99 -28.84 -7.65
N ALA A 281 12.24 -28.83 -7.17
CA ALA A 281 12.59 -28.31 -5.85
C ALA A 281 12.26 -26.81 -5.72
N ALA A 282 12.71 -26.00 -6.69
CA ALA A 282 12.44 -24.55 -6.72
C ALA A 282 10.94 -24.24 -6.82
N SER A 283 10.18 -25.04 -7.59
CA SER A 283 8.72 -24.86 -7.71
C SER A 283 8.02 -25.18 -6.38
N ASN A 284 8.44 -26.21 -5.64
CA ASN A 284 7.88 -26.48 -4.32
C ASN A 284 8.21 -25.36 -3.31
N GLU A 285 9.44 -24.84 -3.33
CA GLU A 285 9.83 -23.71 -2.48
C GLU A 285 9.04 -22.44 -2.83
N GLN A 286 8.80 -22.18 -4.12
CA GLN A 286 7.92 -21.10 -4.57
C GLN A 286 6.49 -21.29 -4.06
N ALA A 287 5.96 -22.52 -4.06
CA ALA A 287 4.61 -22.79 -3.56
C ALA A 287 4.49 -22.46 -2.07
N GLU A 288 5.49 -22.84 -1.26
CA GLU A 288 5.56 -22.46 0.16
C GLU A 288 5.68 -20.94 0.34
N GLY A 289 6.51 -20.27 -0.47
CA GLY A 289 6.65 -18.82 -0.47
C GLY A 289 5.35 -18.09 -0.79
N ILE A 290 4.58 -18.59 -1.77
CA ILE A 290 3.28 -18.05 -2.14
C ILE A 290 2.27 -18.21 -1.00
N GLU A 291 2.30 -19.33 -0.26
CA GLU A 291 1.44 -19.51 0.92
C GLU A 291 1.70 -18.45 1.99
N GLN A 292 2.97 -18.09 2.22
CA GLN A 292 3.34 -17.03 3.16
C GLN A 292 2.88 -15.65 2.68
N ILE A 293 3.02 -15.37 1.38
CA ILE A 293 2.51 -14.12 0.80
C ILE A 293 1.00 -14.05 0.95
N ASN A 294 0.28 -15.15 0.71
CA ASN A 294 -1.18 -15.20 0.86
C ASN A 294 -1.62 -14.86 2.30
N LYS A 295 -0.92 -15.39 3.32
CA LYS A 295 -1.15 -15.02 4.73
C LYS A 295 -0.92 -13.52 4.97
N ALA A 296 0.14 -12.94 4.40
CA ALA A 296 0.43 -11.52 4.52
C ALA A 296 -0.64 -10.65 3.85
N VAL A 297 -1.14 -11.06 2.68
CA VAL A 297 -2.23 -10.36 1.97
C VAL A 297 -3.53 -10.43 2.77
N SER A 298 -3.83 -11.56 3.42
CA SER A 298 -4.99 -11.67 4.31
C SER A 298 -4.90 -10.75 5.54
N GLU A 299 -3.71 -10.57 6.13
CA GLU A 299 -3.53 -9.60 7.21
C GLU A 299 -3.64 -8.15 6.70
N LEU A 300 -3.14 -7.86 5.50
CA LEU A 300 -3.30 -6.55 4.86
C LEU A 300 -4.77 -6.21 4.62
N ASP A 301 -5.58 -7.17 4.14
CA ASP A 301 -7.03 -7.00 3.96
C ASP A 301 -7.69 -6.59 5.30
N ARG A 302 -7.34 -7.28 6.38
CA ARG A 302 -7.84 -6.95 7.73
C ARG A 302 -7.46 -5.53 8.17
N VAL A 303 -6.22 -5.10 7.93
CA VAL A 303 -5.77 -3.74 8.25
C VAL A 303 -6.49 -2.71 7.39
N VAL A 304 -6.71 -2.98 6.11
CA VAL A 304 -7.46 -2.09 5.20
C VAL A 304 -8.91 -1.92 5.67
N GLN A 305 -9.58 -3.00 6.06
CA GLN A 305 -10.93 -2.93 6.62
C GLN A 305 -10.97 -2.13 7.93
N GLN A 306 -9.96 -2.30 8.80
CA GLN A 306 -9.84 -1.50 10.03
C GLN A 306 -9.59 -0.02 9.73
N ASN A 307 -8.76 0.30 8.75
CA ASN A 307 -8.53 1.68 8.33
C ASN A 307 -9.80 2.34 7.82
N ALA A 308 -10.59 1.63 7.00
CA ALA A 308 -11.89 2.13 6.53
C ALA A 308 -12.85 2.40 7.70
N ALA A 309 -12.98 1.47 8.65
CA ALA A 309 -13.82 1.64 9.83
C ALA A 309 -13.36 2.80 10.72
N HIS A 310 -12.06 2.92 10.99
CA HIS A 310 -11.50 4.01 11.78
C HIS A 310 -11.63 5.37 11.08
N ALA A 311 -11.54 5.39 9.75
CA ALA A 311 -11.73 6.58 8.94
C ALA A 311 -13.18 7.09 9.03
N GLU A 312 -14.17 6.20 8.93
CA GLU A 312 -15.59 6.53 9.13
C GLU A 312 -15.87 7.00 10.57
N GLU A 313 -15.34 6.30 11.57
CA GLU A 313 -15.49 6.68 12.98
C GLU A 313 -14.88 8.06 13.26
N THR A 314 -13.69 8.33 12.70
CA THR A 314 -12.99 9.62 12.82
C THR A 314 -13.78 10.75 12.16
N ALA A 315 -14.36 10.52 10.98
CA ALA A 315 -15.22 11.49 10.31
C ALA A 315 -16.50 11.76 11.12
N SER A 316 -17.13 10.73 11.67
CA SER A 316 -18.29 10.87 12.54
C SER A 316 -17.98 11.66 13.83
N ALA A 317 -16.88 11.33 14.50
CA ALA A 317 -16.43 12.05 15.71
C ALA A 317 -16.11 13.51 15.40
N SER A 318 -15.54 13.79 14.23
CA SER A 318 -15.25 15.15 13.78
C SER A 318 -16.52 15.95 13.49
N ASN A 319 -17.55 15.34 12.88
CA ASN A 319 -18.85 15.99 12.71
C ASN A 319 -19.48 16.37 14.05
N GLU A 320 -19.40 15.50 15.05
CA GLU A 320 -19.87 15.80 16.41
C GLU A 320 -19.07 16.94 17.05
N LEU A 321 -17.74 16.98 16.90
CA LEU A 321 -16.92 18.10 17.37
C LEU A 321 -17.29 19.42 16.69
N ASN A 322 -17.59 19.40 15.39
CA ASN A 322 -18.07 20.58 14.67
C ASN A 322 -19.41 21.08 15.24
N HIS A 323 -20.36 20.18 15.49
CA HIS A 323 -21.64 20.54 16.12
C HIS A 323 -21.46 21.08 17.55
N GLN A 324 -20.54 20.54 18.35
CA GLN A 324 -20.25 21.06 19.68
C GLN A 324 -19.61 22.46 19.63
N ALA A 325 -18.73 22.70 18.66
CA ALA A 325 -18.13 24.01 18.44
C ALA A 325 -19.17 25.05 17.98
N GLU A 326 -20.10 24.68 17.11
CA GLU A 326 -21.23 25.52 16.70
C GLU A 326 -22.11 25.88 17.91
N ARG A 327 -22.48 24.90 18.74
CA ARG A 327 -23.24 25.14 19.98
C ARG A 327 -22.51 26.05 20.96
N MET A 328 -21.19 25.92 21.08
CA MET A 328 -20.39 26.82 21.91
C MET A 328 -20.48 28.27 21.42
N ARG A 329 -20.46 28.49 20.10
CA ARG A 329 -20.63 29.83 19.50
C ARG A 329 -22.01 30.39 19.75
N GLU A 330 -23.05 29.56 19.73
CA GLU A 330 -24.40 30.00 20.12
C GLU A 330 -24.46 30.47 21.57
N TYR A 331 -23.85 29.73 22.51
CA TYR A 331 -23.77 30.14 23.91
C TYR A 331 -22.95 31.44 24.10
N VAL A 332 -21.82 31.57 23.39
CA VAL A 332 -20.99 32.78 23.42
C VAL A 332 -21.76 33.98 22.85
N LYS A 333 -22.49 33.80 21.75
CA LYS A 333 -23.34 34.85 21.16
C LYS A 333 -24.42 35.30 22.15
N ALA A 334 -25.12 34.36 22.79
CA ALA A 334 -26.11 34.68 23.81
C ALA A 334 -25.49 35.43 25.00
N LEU A 335 -24.30 35.03 25.45
CA LEU A 335 -23.56 35.70 26.52
C LEU A 335 -23.16 37.14 26.13
N LEU A 336 -22.65 37.33 24.93
CA LEU A 336 -22.29 38.65 24.40
C LEU A 336 -23.52 39.55 24.24
N ASP A 337 -24.66 39.00 23.82
CA ASP A 337 -25.91 39.75 23.69
C ASP A 337 -26.43 40.23 25.06
N ILE A 338 -26.31 39.41 26.11
CA ILE A 338 -26.64 39.79 27.49
C ILE A 338 -25.75 40.95 27.96
N VAL A 339 -24.44 40.83 27.74
CA VAL A 339 -23.45 41.83 28.17
C VAL A 339 -23.55 43.14 27.34
N ARG A 340 -23.91 43.06 26.06
CA ARG A 340 -24.11 44.24 25.19
C ARG A 340 -25.46 44.93 25.41
N LYS A 341 -26.52 44.20 25.75
CA LYS A 341 -27.81 44.81 26.11
C LYS A 341 -27.71 45.71 27.34
N ASP A 342 -26.87 45.36 28.32
CA ASP A 342 -26.60 46.23 29.48
C ASP A 342 -25.80 47.50 29.12
N ASN A 343 -25.03 47.49 28.03
CA ASN A 343 -24.25 48.64 27.56
C ASN A 343 -25.01 49.57 26.60
N THR A 344 -26.23 49.20 26.17
CA THR A 344 -27.04 49.96 25.19
C THR A 344 -28.27 50.64 25.81
N GLY A 345 -28.34 50.72 27.13
CA GLY A 345 -29.36 51.49 27.86
C GLY A 345 -29.18 53.02 27.79
N ILE A 346 -28.08 53.51 27.22
CA ILE A 346 -27.80 54.95 27.07
C ILE A 346 -27.10 55.21 25.72
N ASP A 347 -27.78 54.98 24.60
CA ASP A 347 -27.62 55.74 23.33
C ASP A 347 -28.31 55.00 22.19
N ASN A 348 -29.60 55.29 21.97
CA ASN A 348 -30.20 55.45 20.65
C ASN A 348 -31.70 55.75 20.82
N LYS A 349 -32.04 57.04 20.94
CA LYS A 349 -33.32 57.49 20.37
C LYS A 349 -33.14 57.52 18.86
N PRO A 350 -33.98 56.85 18.06
CA PRO A 350 -33.92 57.00 16.61
C PRO A 350 -34.21 58.46 16.26
N SER A 351 -33.25 59.12 15.60
CA SER A 351 -33.50 60.38 14.90
C SER A 351 -34.63 60.16 13.89
N ALA A 352 -35.60 61.07 13.86
CA ALA A 352 -36.84 60.95 13.09
C ALA A 352 -36.66 61.06 11.56
N ASP A 353 -35.43 61.07 11.04
CA ASP A 353 -35.16 61.37 9.62
C ASP A 353 -35.01 60.15 8.68
N GLN A 354 -35.12 58.91 9.16
CA GLN A 354 -35.02 57.73 8.28
C GLN A 354 -36.37 57.16 7.80
N LYS A 355 -37.49 57.85 8.04
CA LYS A 355 -38.83 57.38 7.60
C LYS A 355 -39.23 57.78 6.17
N VAL A 356 -38.40 58.46 5.39
CA VAL A 356 -38.82 58.96 4.06
C VAL A 356 -38.27 58.12 2.88
N GLU A 357 -37.32 57.23 3.08
CA GLU A 357 -36.69 56.52 1.93
C GLU A 357 -37.33 55.16 1.58
N HIS A 358 -38.24 54.64 2.41
CA HIS A 358 -38.86 53.32 2.16
C HIS A 358 -40.18 53.36 1.33
N ILE A 359 -40.66 54.53 0.91
CA ILE A 359 -41.91 54.66 0.11
C ILE A 359 -41.65 54.75 -1.40
N ARG A 360 -40.39 54.70 -1.88
CA ARG A 360 -40.07 54.80 -3.33
C ARG A 360 -39.57 53.53 -4.03
N ARG A 361 -39.55 52.37 -3.38
CA ARG A 361 -39.11 51.11 -4.02
C ARG A 361 -40.12 49.96 -3.97
N ILE A 362 -41.41 50.29 -4.02
CA ILE A 362 -42.44 49.32 -4.40
C ILE A 362 -43.27 49.94 -5.52
N SER A 363 -42.73 49.87 -6.74
CA SER A 363 -43.51 49.93 -7.98
C SER A 363 -42.95 48.84 -8.89
N PRO A 364 -43.74 47.82 -9.25
CA PRO A 364 -43.30 46.77 -10.16
C PRO A 364 -43.58 47.19 -11.60
N GLU A 365 -42.56 47.07 -12.46
CA GLU A 365 -42.71 46.68 -13.86
C GLU A 365 -41.59 45.69 -14.20
#